data_AF-K1UMS4-F1
#
_entry.id   AF-K1UMS4-F1
#
_cell.length_a   1.000
_cell.length_b   1.000
_cell.length_c   1.000
_cell.angle_alpha   90.00
_cell.angle_beta   90.00
_cell.angle_gamma   90.00
#
_symmetry.space_group_name_H-M   'P 1'
#
loop_
_entity.id
_entity.type
_entity.pdbx_description
1 polymer ?
#
loop_
_entity_poly.entity_id
_entity_poly.type
_entity_poly.pdbx_seq_one_letter_code
_entity_poly.pdbx_strand_id
1 'polypeptide(L)'
;MNIINNKTVSVATSSELKEVLENNNGYEYIYLESDITLKSGITINSKKSKVIINGTYQGITHTLTGMNSSSDSDTIVATALTKEVQVKNIKIINPNINGIICVPEVDSYDEIVTIYDNITFNGVQLSFNPYGVVKISNSVITIENTNGIECQEVSEAERVIIGGKTNISSDSTNFSLFAFRSDSINPSLVFLCKSDIIVATYIPISLYPHFILM
;
A
#
# COMPACT_ATOMS: atom_id res chain seq x y z
N MET A 1 13.11 2.39 -19.46
CA MET A 1 13.09 1.05 -18.87
C MET A 1 14.39 0.38 -19.20
N ASN A 2 15.09 -0.11 -18.19
CA ASN A 2 16.33 -0.85 -18.34
C ASN A 2 16.17 -2.27 -17.78
N ILE A 3 16.54 -3.27 -18.57
CA ILE A 3 16.40 -4.69 -18.22
C ILE A 3 17.64 -5.12 -17.45
N ILE A 4 17.46 -5.48 -16.19
CA ILE A 4 18.56 -5.94 -15.32
C ILE A 4 18.74 -7.45 -15.47
N ASN A 5 17.65 -8.21 -15.49
CA ASN A 5 17.62 -9.65 -15.80
C ASN A 5 16.19 -10.09 -16.18
N ASN A 6 15.97 -11.39 -16.36
CA ASN A 6 14.68 -11.96 -16.76
C ASN A 6 13.54 -11.79 -15.72
N LYS A 7 13.83 -11.35 -14.50
CA LYS A 7 12.87 -11.11 -13.42
C LYS A 7 12.87 -9.67 -12.91
N THR A 8 13.84 -8.85 -13.32
CA THR A 8 14.15 -7.55 -12.71
C THR A 8 14.33 -6.47 -13.77
N VAL A 9 13.67 -5.34 -13.57
CA VAL A 9 13.78 -4.14 -14.41
C VAL A 9 13.89 -2.87 -13.57
N SER A 10 14.42 -1.80 -14.15
CA SER A 10 14.21 -0.44 -13.65
C SER A 10 13.34 0.37 -14.61
N VAL A 11 12.53 1.27 -14.06
CA VAL A 11 11.59 2.13 -14.80
C VAL A 11 11.72 3.58 -14.34
N ALA A 12 11.60 4.52 -15.29
CA ALA A 12 11.69 5.96 -15.07
C ALA A 12 10.37 6.69 -15.30
N THR A 13 9.33 6.01 -15.78
CA THR A 13 8.07 6.68 -16.12
C THR A 13 6.85 5.86 -15.72
N SER A 14 5.72 6.54 -15.53
CA SER A 14 4.44 5.88 -15.27
C SER A 14 4.03 4.92 -16.40
N SER A 15 4.35 5.23 -17.65
CA SER A 15 4.06 4.35 -18.79
C SER A 15 4.89 3.06 -18.73
N GLU A 16 6.16 3.14 -18.36
CA GLU A 16 7.02 1.97 -18.19
C GLU A 16 6.60 1.12 -16.98
N LEU A 17 6.27 1.77 -15.85
CA LEU A 17 5.75 1.05 -14.69
C LEU A 17 4.45 0.31 -15.04
N LYS A 18 3.54 0.96 -15.78
CA LYS A 18 2.31 0.35 -16.28
C LYS A 18 2.60 -0.83 -17.19
N GLU A 19 3.46 -0.66 -18.19
CA GLU A 19 3.86 -1.73 -19.11
C GLU A 19 4.43 -2.95 -18.36
N VAL A 20 5.29 -2.71 -17.36
CA VAL A 20 5.92 -3.78 -16.59
C VAL A 20 4.91 -4.56 -15.77
N LEU A 21 3.93 -3.87 -15.17
CA LEU A 21 2.93 -4.49 -14.31
C LEU A 21 1.80 -5.16 -15.11
N GLU A 22 1.35 -4.58 -16.22
CA GLU A 22 0.21 -5.07 -17.03
C GLU A 22 0.59 -6.19 -18.00
N ASN A 23 1.85 -6.27 -18.45
CA ASN A 23 2.26 -7.27 -19.42
C ASN A 23 2.69 -8.60 -18.76
N ASN A 24 2.44 -9.72 -19.45
CA ASN A 24 2.99 -11.02 -19.10
C ASN A 24 4.46 -11.14 -19.53
N ASN A 25 5.33 -10.35 -18.90
CA ASN A 25 6.75 -10.20 -19.24
C ASN A 25 7.70 -10.94 -18.28
N GLY A 26 7.17 -11.68 -17.30
CA GLY A 26 7.95 -12.42 -16.33
C GLY A 26 8.61 -11.60 -15.22
N TYR A 27 8.64 -10.27 -15.31
CA TYR A 27 9.24 -9.41 -14.28
C TYR A 27 8.43 -9.42 -12.98
N GLU A 28 9.13 -9.58 -11.86
CA GLU A 28 8.57 -9.59 -10.51
C GLU A 28 9.17 -8.47 -9.65
N TYR A 29 10.38 -8.00 -9.98
CA TYR A 29 11.08 -6.98 -9.22
C TYR A 29 11.30 -5.72 -10.07
N ILE A 30 10.78 -4.59 -9.60
CA ILE A 30 10.82 -3.31 -10.28
C ILE A 30 11.57 -2.31 -9.42
N TYR A 31 12.64 -1.73 -9.95
CA TYR A 31 13.28 -0.55 -9.38
C TYR A 31 12.68 0.72 -9.97
N LEU A 32 12.48 1.75 -9.17
CA LEU A 32 12.29 3.11 -9.68
C LEU A 32 13.66 3.77 -9.86
N GLU A 33 13.92 4.33 -11.04
CA GLU A 33 15.16 5.09 -11.34
C GLU A 33 14.92 6.61 -11.44
N SER A 34 13.68 7.03 -11.19
CA SER A 34 13.25 8.42 -11.07
C SER A 34 12.01 8.51 -10.20
N ASP A 35 11.65 9.74 -9.80
CA ASP A 35 10.33 10.01 -9.28
C ASP A 35 9.28 9.73 -10.37
N ILE A 36 8.16 9.12 -9.98
CA ILE A 36 7.07 8.74 -10.89
C ILE A 36 5.75 9.27 -10.34
N THR A 37 5.03 10.02 -11.16
CA THR A 37 3.61 10.33 -10.94
C THR A 37 2.77 9.45 -11.85
N LEU A 38 1.84 8.68 -11.29
CA LEU A 38 0.91 7.86 -12.06
C LEU A 38 0.04 8.75 -12.96
N LYS A 39 -0.04 8.40 -14.24
CA LYS A 39 -0.87 9.10 -15.25
C LYS A 39 -2.17 8.39 -15.57
N SER A 40 -2.28 7.14 -15.16
CA SER A 40 -3.45 6.26 -15.29
C SER A 40 -3.33 5.13 -14.27
N GLY A 41 -4.44 4.50 -13.92
CA GLY A 41 -4.41 3.25 -13.17
C GLY A 41 -3.63 2.13 -13.86
N ILE A 42 -3.26 1.13 -13.08
CA ILE A 42 -2.44 -0.01 -13.51
C ILE A 42 -3.04 -1.30 -12.94
N THR A 43 -3.49 -2.21 -13.80
CA THR A 43 -3.96 -3.53 -13.35
C THR A 43 -2.82 -4.54 -13.41
N ILE A 44 -2.43 -5.14 -12.29
CA ILE A 44 -1.38 -6.15 -12.28
C ILE A 44 -1.80 -7.34 -13.15
N ASN A 45 -0.92 -7.78 -14.06
CA ASN A 45 -1.19 -8.91 -14.91
C ASN A 45 -1.51 -10.16 -14.07
N SER A 46 -2.58 -10.87 -14.41
CA SER A 46 -3.04 -12.04 -13.66
C SER A 46 -2.06 -13.23 -13.67
N LYS A 47 -1.01 -13.20 -14.49
CA LYS A 47 0.10 -14.16 -14.47
C LYS A 47 1.22 -13.81 -13.47
N LYS A 48 1.13 -12.66 -12.80
CA LYS A 48 2.07 -12.23 -11.76
C LYS A 48 1.47 -12.51 -10.38
N SER A 49 1.90 -13.61 -9.77
CA SER A 49 1.52 -13.92 -8.39
C SER A 49 2.26 -13.08 -7.36
N LYS A 50 3.40 -12.49 -7.72
CA LYS A 50 4.22 -11.65 -6.86
C LYS A 50 4.78 -10.46 -7.62
N VAL A 51 4.72 -9.28 -6.98
CA VAL A 51 5.33 -8.04 -7.48
C VAL A 51 6.05 -7.34 -6.32
N ILE A 52 7.26 -6.85 -6.58
CA ILE A 52 8.04 -6.01 -5.67
C ILE A 52 8.36 -4.69 -6.39
N ILE A 53 7.87 -3.58 -5.85
CA ILE A 53 8.21 -2.22 -6.27
C ILE A 53 9.20 -1.66 -5.24
N ASN A 54 10.46 -1.52 -5.66
CA ASN A 54 11.52 -0.93 -4.86
C ASN A 54 11.81 0.49 -5.36
N GLY A 55 11.56 1.49 -4.53
CA GLY A 55 11.80 2.90 -4.87
C GLY A 55 13.26 3.32 -4.86
N THR A 56 14.20 2.44 -4.50
CA THR A 56 15.62 2.78 -4.38
C THR A 56 16.47 2.04 -5.40
N TYR A 57 17.11 2.78 -6.30
CA TYR A 57 18.02 2.26 -7.30
C TYR A 57 19.38 2.96 -7.21
N GLN A 58 20.47 2.19 -7.22
CA GLN A 58 21.85 2.71 -7.11
C GLN A 58 22.07 3.66 -5.92
N GLY A 59 21.37 3.42 -4.81
CA GLY A 59 21.48 4.22 -3.58
C GLY A 59 20.64 5.50 -3.56
N ILE A 60 19.86 5.77 -4.61
CA ILE A 60 18.95 6.92 -4.69
C ILE A 60 17.51 6.44 -4.48
N THR A 61 16.84 7.01 -3.47
CA THR A 61 15.43 6.72 -3.18
C THR A 61 14.51 7.72 -3.88
N HIS A 62 13.53 7.20 -4.59
CA HIS A 62 12.57 7.95 -5.40
C HIS A 62 11.16 7.96 -4.80
N THR A 63 10.32 8.83 -5.37
CA THR A 63 8.94 9.06 -4.97
C THR A 63 7.96 8.47 -5.98
N LEU A 64 6.98 7.70 -5.51
CA LEU A 64 5.80 7.32 -6.28
C LEU A 64 4.61 8.16 -5.84
N THR A 65 4.08 8.97 -6.76
CA THR A 65 2.90 9.81 -6.54
C THR A 65 1.68 9.16 -7.20
N GLY A 66 0.66 8.87 -6.40
CA GLY A 66 -0.63 8.34 -6.88
C GLY A 66 -1.45 9.38 -7.64
N MET A 67 -2.50 8.93 -8.32
CA MET A 67 -3.40 9.83 -9.05
C MET A 67 -4.29 10.61 -8.09
N ASN A 68 -4.53 11.89 -8.38
CA ASN A 68 -5.54 12.70 -7.68
C ASN A 68 -6.96 12.30 -8.10
N SER A 69 -7.43 11.17 -7.59
CA SER A 69 -8.70 10.54 -7.93
C SER A 69 -9.26 9.80 -6.72
N SER A 70 -10.57 9.59 -6.68
CA SER A 70 -11.26 8.73 -5.70
C SER A 70 -11.70 7.40 -6.32
N SER A 71 -11.26 7.10 -7.54
CA SER A 71 -11.58 5.86 -8.25
C SER A 71 -10.56 4.77 -7.89
N ASP A 72 -11.04 3.58 -7.57
CA ASP A 72 -10.22 2.40 -7.29
C ASP A 72 -9.35 2.00 -8.50
N SER A 73 -9.92 2.14 -9.71
CA SER A 73 -9.26 1.86 -10.98
C SER A 73 -8.16 2.86 -11.33
N ASP A 74 -7.99 3.96 -10.59
CA ASP A 74 -6.90 4.93 -10.75
C ASP A 74 -5.71 4.67 -9.80
N THR A 75 -5.62 3.45 -9.27
CA THR A 75 -4.51 2.96 -8.41
C THR A 75 -3.70 1.87 -9.11
N ILE A 76 -2.79 1.21 -8.39
CA ILE A 76 -2.23 -0.08 -8.79
C ILE A 76 -3.13 -1.19 -8.25
N VAL A 77 -3.91 -1.80 -9.13
CA VAL A 77 -4.96 -2.76 -8.78
C VAL A 77 -4.43 -4.20 -8.85
N ALA A 78 -4.55 -4.93 -7.75
CA ALA A 78 -4.26 -6.36 -7.69
C ALA A 78 -5.38 -7.20 -8.33
N THR A 79 -5.06 -8.41 -8.76
CA THR A 79 -6.05 -9.39 -9.24
C THR A 79 -6.14 -10.57 -8.28
N ALA A 80 -7.18 -11.40 -8.38
CA ALA A 80 -7.34 -12.62 -7.56
C ALA A 80 -6.11 -13.55 -7.58
N LEU A 81 -5.30 -13.49 -8.64
CA LEU A 81 -4.10 -14.29 -8.81
C LEU A 81 -2.82 -13.62 -8.29
N THR A 82 -2.87 -12.33 -7.97
CA THR A 82 -1.80 -11.59 -7.32
C THR A 82 -1.80 -11.94 -5.83
N LYS A 83 -0.90 -12.81 -5.38
CA LYS A 83 -0.83 -13.26 -3.98
C LYS A 83 -0.04 -12.29 -3.09
N GLU A 84 0.95 -11.61 -3.64
CA GLU A 84 1.79 -10.68 -2.88
C GLU A 84 2.14 -9.42 -3.70
N VAL A 85 1.92 -8.25 -3.10
CA VAL A 85 2.44 -6.97 -3.61
C VAL A 85 3.28 -6.33 -2.52
N GLN A 86 4.59 -6.19 -2.76
CA GLN A 86 5.50 -5.52 -1.84
C GLN A 86 5.94 -4.17 -2.41
N VAL A 87 5.86 -3.13 -1.59
CA VAL A 87 6.35 -1.79 -1.86
C VAL A 87 7.41 -1.46 -0.82
N LYS A 88 8.64 -1.14 -1.24
CA LYS A 88 9.75 -0.95 -0.31
C LYS A 88 10.77 0.11 -0.70
N ASN A 89 11.48 0.63 0.30
CA ASN A 89 12.53 1.64 0.15
C ASN A 89 12.10 2.80 -0.77
N ILE A 90 10.96 3.42 -0.47
CA ILE A 90 10.29 4.36 -1.37
C ILE A 90 9.61 5.49 -0.58
N LYS A 91 9.50 6.66 -1.21
CA LYS A 91 8.60 7.72 -0.75
C LYS A 91 7.29 7.64 -1.51
N ILE A 92 6.16 7.80 -0.85
CA ILE A 92 4.84 7.69 -1.47
C ILE A 92 4.03 8.92 -1.11
N ILE A 93 3.45 9.56 -2.14
CA ILE A 93 2.46 10.62 -1.97
C ILE A 93 1.17 10.15 -2.63
N ASN A 94 0.11 9.88 -1.85
CA ASN A 94 -1.10 9.28 -2.40
C ASN A 94 -2.39 10.00 -1.96
N PRO A 95 -3.04 10.77 -2.85
CA PRO A 95 -4.35 11.37 -2.58
C PRO A 95 -5.53 10.41 -2.85
N ASN A 96 -5.30 9.20 -3.36
CA ASN A 96 -6.38 8.26 -3.68
C ASN A 96 -6.85 7.48 -2.43
N ILE A 97 -8.16 7.46 -2.20
CA ILE A 97 -8.79 6.81 -1.04
C ILE A 97 -8.70 5.28 -1.08
N ASN A 98 -8.37 4.66 -2.21
CA ASN A 98 -8.16 3.21 -2.30
C ASN A 98 -6.69 2.80 -2.14
N GLY A 99 -5.87 3.66 -1.55
CA GLY A 99 -4.44 3.41 -1.36
C GLY A 99 -3.64 3.53 -2.66
N ILE A 100 -2.32 3.33 -2.55
CA ILE A 100 -1.45 3.23 -3.74
C ILE A 100 -1.58 1.86 -4.40
N ILE A 101 -1.76 0.82 -3.58
CA ILE A 101 -2.17 -0.52 -3.99
C ILE A 101 -3.62 -0.74 -3.54
N CYS A 102 -4.50 -1.02 -4.49
CA CYS A 102 -5.88 -1.42 -4.24
C CYS A 102 -6.04 -2.91 -4.50
N VAL A 103 -6.59 -3.63 -3.54
CA VAL A 103 -7.11 -4.98 -3.72
C VAL A 103 -8.64 -4.86 -3.75
N PRO A 104 -9.30 -5.27 -4.86
CA PRO A 104 -10.75 -5.17 -4.98
C PRO A 104 -11.51 -5.79 -3.80
N GLU A 105 -12.63 -5.17 -3.43
CA GLU A 105 -13.54 -5.65 -2.38
C GLU A 105 -14.31 -6.89 -2.85
N VAL A 106 -13.63 -8.04 -2.83
CA VAL A 106 -14.19 -9.33 -3.22
C VAL A 106 -13.67 -10.41 -2.27
N ASP A 107 -14.55 -11.16 -1.61
CA ASP A 107 -14.20 -12.17 -0.59
C ASP A 107 -13.11 -13.16 -1.04
N SER A 108 -13.10 -13.55 -2.33
CA SER A 108 -12.10 -14.48 -2.89
C SER A 108 -10.67 -13.92 -3.00
N TYR A 109 -10.44 -12.68 -2.55
CA TYR A 109 -9.15 -12.00 -2.53
C TYR A 109 -8.52 -12.04 -1.12
N ASP A 110 -9.08 -12.86 -0.21
CA ASP A 110 -8.67 -13.05 1.18
C ASP A 110 -7.22 -13.50 1.40
N GLU A 111 -6.63 -14.18 0.41
CA GLU A 111 -5.24 -14.64 0.47
C GLU A 111 -4.20 -13.56 0.08
N ILE A 112 -4.63 -12.39 -0.38
CA ILE A 112 -3.72 -11.37 -0.93
C ILE A 112 -3.03 -10.59 0.19
N VAL A 113 -1.71 -10.48 0.10
CA VAL A 113 -0.88 -9.75 1.06
C VAL A 113 -0.27 -8.51 0.41
N THR A 114 -0.55 -7.33 0.95
CA THR A 114 0.17 -6.09 0.63
C THR A 114 1.21 -5.79 1.71
N ILE A 115 2.44 -5.51 1.31
CA ILE A 115 3.59 -5.34 2.22
C ILE A 115 4.23 -3.99 1.96
N TYR A 116 4.36 -3.17 2.99
CA TYR A 116 5.04 -1.89 2.99
C TYR A 116 6.25 -1.97 3.93
N ASP A 117 7.46 -1.89 3.38
CA ASP A 117 8.70 -2.05 4.15
C ASP A 117 9.69 -0.92 3.86
N ASN A 118 10.11 -0.20 4.90
CA ASN A 118 11.01 0.94 4.76
C ASN A 118 10.46 2.01 3.81
N ILE A 119 9.23 2.47 4.07
CA ILE A 119 8.58 3.51 3.29
C ILE A 119 8.41 4.81 4.09
N THR A 120 8.36 5.95 3.38
CA THR A 120 7.80 7.19 3.89
C THR A 120 6.52 7.49 3.11
N PHE A 121 5.38 7.56 3.79
CA PHE A 121 4.08 7.76 3.18
C PHE A 121 3.44 9.05 3.67
N ASN A 122 2.92 9.84 2.73
CA ASN A 122 2.06 10.99 2.97
C ASN A 122 0.82 10.84 2.06
N GLY A 123 -0.38 10.87 2.63
CA GLY A 123 -1.57 10.64 1.81
C GLY A 123 -2.84 10.46 2.61
N VAL A 124 -3.92 10.14 1.90
CA VAL A 124 -5.24 9.98 2.53
C VAL A 124 -5.48 8.58 3.06
N GLN A 125 -4.92 7.55 2.41
CA GLN A 125 -5.01 6.15 2.79
C GLN A 125 -3.81 5.39 2.20
N LEU A 126 -3.15 4.55 2.99
CA LEU A 126 -1.97 3.80 2.54
C LEU A 126 -2.38 2.60 1.67
N SER A 127 -3.33 1.81 2.14
CA SER A 127 -3.70 0.54 1.53
C SER A 127 -5.20 0.25 1.63
N PHE A 128 -5.75 -0.34 0.58
CA PHE A 128 -7.10 -0.91 0.57
C PHE A 128 -7.00 -2.40 0.26
N ASN A 129 -7.19 -3.26 1.27
CA ASN A 129 -7.14 -4.72 1.13
C ASN A 129 -8.17 -5.40 2.05
N PRO A 130 -9.47 -5.13 1.84
CA PRO A 130 -10.55 -5.38 2.81
C PRO A 130 -10.63 -6.81 3.35
N TYR A 131 -10.38 -7.81 2.52
CA TYR A 131 -10.43 -9.23 2.91
C TYR A 131 -9.05 -9.85 3.15
N GLY A 132 -7.98 -9.15 2.77
CA GLY A 132 -6.61 -9.66 2.82
C GLY A 132 -5.79 -9.11 3.97
N VAL A 133 -4.46 -9.19 3.81
CA VAL A 133 -3.49 -8.82 4.85
C VAL A 133 -2.68 -7.60 4.42
N VAL A 134 -2.57 -6.61 5.31
CA VAL A 134 -1.65 -5.48 5.19
C VAL A 134 -0.51 -5.65 6.19
N LYS A 135 0.74 -5.60 5.71
CA LYS A 135 1.94 -5.63 6.56
C LYS A 135 2.71 -4.32 6.44
N ILE A 136 3.06 -3.71 7.57
CA ILE A 136 3.81 -2.46 7.63
C ILE A 136 5.04 -2.65 8.52
N SER A 137 6.23 -2.37 8.00
CA SER A 137 7.46 -2.44 8.78
C SER A 137 8.44 -1.33 8.46
N ASN A 138 9.21 -0.89 9.47
CA ASN A 138 10.30 0.07 9.30
C ASN A 138 9.87 1.39 8.63
N SER A 139 8.63 1.81 8.81
CA SER A 139 8.01 2.84 7.96
C SER A 139 7.57 4.07 8.72
N VAL A 140 7.46 5.19 8.02
CA VAL A 140 6.85 6.43 8.53
C VAL A 140 5.59 6.69 7.71
N ILE A 141 4.43 6.66 8.35
CA ILE A 141 3.12 6.83 7.74
C ILE A 141 2.46 8.08 8.30
N THR A 142 2.11 9.00 7.42
CA THR A 142 1.35 10.21 7.74
C THR A 142 0.07 10.21 6.92
N ILE A 143 -1.05 10.08 7.62
CA ILE A 143 -2.40 10.17 7.05
C ILE A 143 -2.87 11.62 7.22
N GLU A 144 -2.95 12.35 6.10
CA GLU A 144 -3.21 13.79 6.06
C GLU A 144 -3.97 14.18 4.80
N ASN A 145 -4.73 15.28 4.86
CA ASN A 145 -5.44 15.79 3.70
C ASN A 145 -4.44 16.07 2.57
N THR A 146 -4.64 15.45 1.41
CA THR A 146 -3.68 15.52 0.32
C THR A 146 -4.41 15.91 -0.95
N ASN A 147 -3.94 16.96 -1.63
CA ASN A 147 -4.51 17.48 -2.88
C ASN A 147 -6.03 17.78 -2.82
N GLY A 148 -6.53 18.19 -1.65
CA GLY A 148 -7.94 18.52 -1.44
C GLY A 148 -8.83 17.31 -1.16
N ILE A 149 -8.28 16.10 -1.08
CA ILE A 149 -9.00 14.90 -0.63
C ILE A 149 -8.79 14.75 0.88
N GLU A 150 -9.88 14.45 1.58
CA GLU A 150 -9.88 14.25 3.03
C GLU A 150 -9.19 12.95 3.41
N CYS A 151 -8.39 13.00 4.48
CA CYS A 151 -7.72 11.84 5.04
C CYS A 151 -8.67 10.83 5.70
N GLN A 152 -8.40 9.55 5.44
CA GLN A 152 -9.20 8.39 5.84
C GLN A 152 -8.47 7.62 6.95
N GLU A 153 -8.65 6.29 7.00
CA GLU A 153 -7.80 5.37 7.76
C GLU A 153 -6.41 5.17 7.15
N VAL A 154 -5.50 4.55 7.90
CA VAL A 154 -4.23 4.02 7.36
C VAL A 154 -4.53 2.91 6.36
N SER A 155 -5.40 1.98 6.73
CA SER A 155 -5.80 0.89 5.86
C SER A 155 -7.13 0.27 6.25
N GLU A 156 -7.88 -0.18 5.24
CA GLU A 156 -8.96 -1.15 5.40
C GLU A 156 -8.42 -2.54 5.08
N ALA A 157 -8.50 -3.47 6.04
CA ALA A 157 -8.05 -4.85 5.85
C ALA A 157 -8.66 -5.84 6.86
N GLU A 158 -8.63 -7.14 6.52
CA GLU A 158 -8.96 -8.23 7.44
C GLU A 158 -7.89 -8.31 8.54
N ARG A 159 -6.60 -8.25 8.14
CA ARG A 159 -5.49 -8.32 9.10
C ARG A 159 -4.45 -7.25 8.84
N VAL A 160 -4.14 -6.49 9.88
CA VAL A 160 -3.07 -5.50 9.87
C VAL A 160 -1.94 -5.98 10.78
N ILE A 161 -0.74 -6.11 10.24
CA ILE A 161 0.45 -6.56 10.97
C ILE A 161 1.51 -5.47 10.90
N ILE A 162 1.94 -4.97 12.06
CA ILE A 162 2.87 -3.85 12.16
C ILE A 162 4.10 -4.28 12.94
N GLY A 163 5.29 -3.97 12.43
CA GLY A 163 6.53 -4.30 13.11
C GLY A 163 7.70 -3.37 12.81
N GLY A 164 8.88 -3.75 13.29
CA GLY A 164 10.11 -2.97 13.08
C GLY A 164 10.05 -1.62 13.77
N LYS A 165 10.77 -0.64 13.23
CA LYS A 165 10.71 0.76 13.71
C LYS A 165 9.69 1.53 12.88
N THR A 166 8.45 1.61 13.35
CA THR A 166 7.33 2.15 12.57
C THR A 166 6.62 3.30 13.30
N ASN A 167 6.51 4.44 12.63
CA ASN A 167 5.78 5.60 13.12
C ASN A 167 4.53 5.81 12.26
N ILE A 168 3.37 5.92 12.90
CA ILE A 168 2.10 6.17 12.24
C ILE A 168 1.47 7.41 12.90
N SER A 169 1.09 8.37 12.06
CA SER A 169 0.39 9.58 12.45
C SER A 169 -0.85 9.74 11.57
N SER A 170 -1.97 10.14 12.16
CA SER A 170 -3.18 10.47 11.42
C SER A 170 -3.80 11.77 11.93
N ASP A 171 -4.05 12.68 11.00
CA ASP A 171 -4.79 13.92 11.21
C ASP A 171 -6.31 13.74 11.01
N SER A 172 -6.75 12.51 10.70
CA SER A 172 -8.18 12.25 10.48
C SER A 172 -8.99 12.43 11.76
N THR A 173 -10.08 13.18 11.64
CA THR A 173 -11.07 13.41 12.69
C THR A 173 -12.38 12.66 12.46
N ASN A 174 -12.52 11.98 11.33
CA ASN A 174 -13.74 11.28 10.92
C ASN A 174 -13.56 9.76 10.75
N PHE A 175 -12.33 9.26 10.59
CA PHE A 175 -12.05 7.84 10.33
C PHE A 175 -11.20 7.22 11.43
N SER A 176 -11.50 5.97 11.79
CA SER A 176 -10.64 5.19 12.69
C SER A 176 -9.27 4.98 12.05
N LEU A 177 -8.23 4.76 12.86
CA LEU A 177 -6.89 4.59 12.30
C LEU A 177 -6.76 3.36 11.39
N PHE A 178 -7.50 2.30 11.68
CA PHE A 178 -7.62 1.11 10.85
C PHE A 178 -9.11 0.77 10.70
N ALA A 179 -9.50 0.34 9.51
CA ALA A 179 -10.85 -0.12 9.21
C ALA A 179 -10.85 -1.64 9.02
N PHE A 180 -11.86 -2.29 9.59
CA PHE A 180 -12.13 -3.72 9.43
C PHE A 180 -13.57 -3.84 8.96
N ARG A 181 -13.80 -4.73 8.00
CA ARG A 181 -15.15 -4.91 7.49
C ARG A 181 -16.09 -5.51 8.52
N SER A 182 -17.38 -5.17 8.43
CA SER A 182 -18.40 -5.74 9.29
C SER A 182 -18.66 -7.23 9.04
N ASP A 183 -18.37 -7.70 7.82
CA ASP A 183 -18.46 -9.10 7.41
C ASP A 183 -17.13 -9.87 7.54
N SER A 184 -16.12 -9.23 8.12
CA SER A 184 -14.81 -9.83 8.43
C SER A 184 -14.97 -11.07 9.33
N ILE A 185 -14.30 -12.17 8.96
CA ILE A 185 -14.41 -13.45 9.69
C ILE A 185 -13.50 -13.46 10.92
N ASN A 186 -12.32 -12.87 10.81
CA ASN A 186 -11.29 -12.85 11.84
C ASN A 186 -10.43 -11.58 11.74
N PRO A 187 -11.03 -10.40 12.05
CA PRO A 187 -10.33 -9.13 11.99
C PRO A 187 -9.24 -9.09 13.06
N SER A 188 -8.03 -8.64 12.70
CA SER A 188 -6.94 -8.52 13.68
C SER A 188 -5.97 -7.39 13.40
N LEU A 189 -5.54 -6.74 14.49
CA LEU A 189 -4.39 -5.84 14.51
C LEU A 189 -3.29 -6.50 15.35
N VAL A 190 -2.12 -6.72 14.75
CA VAL A 190 -1.00 -7.42 15.38
C VAL A 190 0.23 -6.53 15.38
N PHE A 191 0.77 -6.26 16.57
CA PHE A 191 2.08 -5.66 16.75
C PHE A 191 3.13 -6.76 16.95
N LEU A 192 4.12 -6.84 16.07
CA LEU A 192 5.16 -7.87 16.14
C LEU A 192 6.08 -7.63 17.34
N CYS A 193 6.49 -8.72 18.00
CA CYS A 193 7.43 -8.67 19.11
C CYS A 193 8.74 -7.95 18.75
N LYS A 194 9.34 -7.25 19.72
CA LYS A 194 10.60 -6.49 19.56
C LYS A 194 10.52 -5.35 18.56
N SER A 195 9.31 -4.84 18.30
CA SER A 195 9.11 -3.66 17.46
C SER A 195 9.11 -2.38 18.29
N ASP A 196 9.45 -1.27 17.65
CA ASP A 196 9.38 0.10 18.17
C ASP A 196 8.31 0.82 17.36
N ILE A 197 7.10 0.90 17.91
CA ILE A 197 5.91 1.35 17.18
C ILE A 197 5.31 2.56 17.90
N ILE A 198 5.22 3.66 17.17
CA ILE A 198 4.59 4.89 17.65
C ILE A 198 3.33 5.14 16.82
N VAL A 199 2.23 5.36 17.51
CA VAL A 199 0.94 5.69 16.90
C VAL A 199 0.43 7.00 17.50
N ALA A 200 0.13 7.97 16.65
CA ALA A 200 -0.48 9.25 17.01
C ALA A 200 -1.74 9.48 16.18
N THR A 201 -2.88 9.74 16.83
CA THR A 201 -4.18 9.92 16.18
C THR A 201 -5.06 10.83 17.03
N TYR A 202 -5.94 11.62 16.39
CA TYR A 202 -6.95 12.43 17.09
C TYR A 202 -8.15 11.59 17.53
N ILE A 203 -8.50 10.55 16.79
CA ILE A 203 -9.58 9.62 17.15
C ILE A 203 -8.99 8.40 17.88
N PRO A 204 -9.61 7.92 18.97
CA PRO A 204 -9.24 6.64 19.57
C PRO A 204 -9.22 5.51 18.56
N ILE A 205 -8.31 4.55 18.74
CA ILE A 205 -8.27 3.34 17.91
C ILE A 205 -9.56 2.53 18.21
N SER A 206 -10.55 2.63 17.32
CA SER A 206 -11.80 1.89 17.40
C SER A 206 -11.68 0.63 16.54
N LEU A 207 -11.65 -0.54 17.16
CA LEU A 207 -11.74 -1.84 16.48
C LEU A 207 -13.21 -2.27 16.55
N TYR A 208 -14.05 -1.73 15.68
CA TYR A 208 -15.44 -2.18 15.57
C TYR A 208 -15.48 -3.51 14.79
N PRO A 209 -16.20 -4.56 15.27
CA PRO A 209 -17.12 -4.57 16.41
C PRO A 209 -16.58 -5.13 17.73
N HIS A 210 -15.30 -5.52 17.89
CA HIS A 210 -14.92 -6.34 19.06
C HIS A 210 -13.54 -6.20 19.69
N PHE A 211 -12.84 -5.06 19.66
CA PHE A 211 -11.66 -4.92 20.54
C PHE A 211 -11.49 -3.52 21.15
N ILE A 212 -11.61 -3.44 22.47
CA ILE A 212 -11.01 -2.35 23.26
C ILE A 212 -9.60 -2.85 23.62
N LEU A 213 -8.54 -2.16 23.16
CA LEU A 213 -7.22 -2.32 23.78
C LEU A 213 -7.31 -1.71 25.19
N MET A 214 -7.31 -2.56 26.22
CA MET A 214 -6.99 -2.18 27.60
C MET A 214 -5.48 -2.18 27.82
#